data_AF-A0A6G1SF65-F1
#
_entry.id   AF-A0A6G1SF65-F1
#
_cell.length_a   1.000
_cell.length_b   1.000
_cell.length_c   1.000
_cell.angle_alpha   90.00
_cell.angle_beta   90.00
_cell.angle_gamma   90.00
#
_symmetry.space_group_name_H-M   'P 1'
#
loop_
_entity.id
_entity.type
_entity.pdbx_description
1 polymer ?
#
loop_
_entity_poly.entity_id
_entity_poly.type
_entity_poly.pdbx_seq_one_letter_code
_entity_poly.pdbx_strand_id
1 'polypeptide(L)'
;MDRYDRQIRVWGEQGQNKFANSRVCLLNCDSLGYEILRGLCLAGIGSFTIMDSQKLSAEDVGCSFLPPSSIGKLRGESVHSILLDMNDEVRGEVIPLETHLPHLDPEVEDLEFWKQFNCIIVCGTLYLGQIKRLSKLCWSLNTPLILCKSIGFYGSMRIQLREHFVLDTHPEWRPANHDPDKPDTAMITNTQSIHDEYDGKLYNCREEDSEEELVAIYICLKALDLFFSVYGRLPGLQDDQVEADVVKLKDCVKQMFGNKTSDQTLYELCRYGGAELHATSAFMGGCAAQEVIKLVTNQYIPLDDTMVYNAMSATTRSFKFGDLFAQSR
;
A
#
# COMPACT_ATOMS: atom_id res chain seq x y z
N MET A 1 -1.62 -20.52 -27.41
CA MET A 1 -2.18 -20.50 -26.05
C MET A 1 -2.34 -19.02 -25.74
N ASP A 2 -3.56 -18.58 -25.43
CA ASP A 2 -3.83 -17.16 -25.12
C ASP A 2 -3.00 -16.75 -23.89
N ARG A 3 -2.40 -15.55 -23.90
CA ARG A 3 -1.45 -15.05 -22.87
C ARG A 3 -2.05 -15.18 -21.47
N TYR A 4 -3.36 -14.95 -21.35
CA TYR A 4 -4.09 -14.90 -20.10
C TYR A 4 -4.93 -16.16 -19.79
N ASP A 5 -4.76 -17.28 -20.51
CA ASP A 5 -5.59 -18.50 -20.32
C ASP A 5 -5.65 -18.96 -18.85
N ARG A 6 -4.52 -18.95 -18.13
CA ARG A 6 -4.45 -19.42 -16.73
C ARG A 6 -5.24 -18.53 -15.76
N GLN A 7 -5.18 -17.22 -15.93
CA GLN A 7 -5.86 -16.25 -15.06
C GLN A 7 -7.33 -16.09 -15.43
N ILE A 8 -7.69 -16.24 -16.70
CA ILE A 8 -9.09 -16.29 -17.15
C ILE A 8 -9.83 -17.46 -16.49
N ARG A 9 -9.16 -18.59 -16.22
CA ARG A 9 -9.75 -19.71 -15.46
C ARG A 9 -10.04 -19.38 -14.00
N VAL A 10 -9.44 -18.32 -13.46
CA VAL A 10 -9.62 -17.89 -12.06
C VAL A 10 -10.74 -16.86 -11.97
N TRP A 11 -10.65 -15.77 -12.75
CA TRP A 11 -11.56 -14.62 -12.63
C TRP A 11 -12.44 -14.34 -13.87
N GLY A 12 -12.36 -15.21 -14.88
CA GLY A 12 -13.19 -15.16 -16.09
C GLY A 12 -12.80 -14.06 -17.09
N GLU A 13 -13.36 -14.15 -18.29
CA GLU A 13 -13.15 -13.15 -19.35
C GLU A 13 -13.71 -11.77 -18.96
N GLN A 14 -14.81 -11.72 -18.20
CA GLN A 14 -15.39 -10.46 -17.74
C GLN A 14 -14.43 -9.73 -16.78
N GLY A 15 -13.82 -10.45 -15.84
CA GLY A 15 -12.80 -9.91 -14.94
C GLY A 15 -11.59 -9.40 -15.73
N GLN A 16 -11.11 -10.18 -16.70
CA GLN A 16 -9.99 -9.78 -17.56
C GLN A 16 -10.31 -8.52 -18.37
N ASN A 17 -11.47 -8.46 -19.01
CA ASN A 17 -11.89 -7.30 -19.80
C ASN A 17 -12.00 -6.04 -18.94
N LYS A 18 -12.54 -6.16 -17.73
CA LYS A 18 -12.62 -5.02 -16.81
C LYS A 18 -11.24 -4.56 -16.37
N PHE A 19 -10.34 -5.49 -16.04
CA PHE A 19 -8.97 -5.19 -15.64
C PHE A 19 -8.18 -4.53 -16.78
N ALA A 20 -8.29 -5.03 -18.01
CA ALA A 20 -7.65 -4.47 -19.21
C ALA A 20 -8.19 -3.09 -19.62
N ASN A 21 -9.35 -2.67 -19.09
CA ASN A 21 -9.90 -1.32 -19.30
C ASN A 21 -9.73 -0.40 -18.09
N SER A 22 -9.00 -0.84 -17.06
CA SER A 22 -8.81 -0.10 -15.83
C SER A 22 -7.48 0.63 -15.78
N ARG A 23 -7.43 1.67 -14.95
CA ARG A 23 -6.24 2.49 -14.73
C ARG A 23 -5.91 2.60 -13.24
N VAL A 24 -4.64 2.43 -12.90
CA VAL A 24 -4.15 2.58 -11.52
C VAL A 24 -3.10 3.68 -11.41
N CYS A 25 -3.00 4.31 -10.25
CA CYS A 25 -1.94 5.27 -9.96
C CYS A 25 -1.06 4.72 -8.83
N LEU A 26 0.25 4.71 -9.00
CA LEU A 26 1.20 4.34 -7.96
C LEU A 26 2.10 5.52 -7.60
N LEU A 27 2.09 5.91 -6.33
CA LEU A 27 2.94 6.96 -5.77
C LEU A 27 4.16 6.32 -5.10
N ASN A 28 5.35 6.84 -5.41
CA ASN A 28 6.66 6.30 -5.06
C ASN A 28 6.86 4.85 -5.56
N CYS A 29 7.57 4.69 -6.67
CA CYS A 29 7.88 3.38 -7.25
C CYS A 29 9.21 2.83 -6.71
N ASP A 30 9.24 2.59 -5.40
CA ASP A 30 10.32 1.90 -4.69
C ASP A 30 10.32 0.38 -5.00
N SER A 31 11.11 -0.43 -4.27
CA SER A 31 11.20 -1.87 -4.55
C SER A 31 9.83 -2.57 -4.43
N LEU A 32 9.03 -2.13 -3.46
CA LEU A 32 7.65 -2.61 -3.28
C LEU A 32 6.74 -2.16 -4.42
N GLY A 33 6.79 -0.88 -4.79
CA GLY A 33 6.00 -0.34 -5.90
C GLY A 33 6.29 -1.02 -7.23
N TYR A 34 7.56 -1.37 -7.48
CA TYR A 34 7.96 -2.17 -8.64
C TYR A 34 7.29 -3.55 -8.64
N GLU A 35 7.32 -4.29 -7.52
CA GLU A 35 6.73 -5.64 -7.45
C GLU A 35 5.20 -5.61 -7.59
N ILE A 36 4.55 -4.57 -7.04
CA ILE A 36 3.10 -4.35 -7.25
C ILE A 36 2.81 -4.16 -8.74
N LEU A 37 3.45 -3.17 -9.38
CA LEU A 37 3.19 -2.89 -10.80
C LEU A 37 3.59 -4.03 -11.71
N ARG A 38 4.66 -4.76 -11.39
CA ARG A 38 5.05 -5.97 -12.11
C ARG A 38 3.93 -7.00 -12.08
N GLY A 39 3.34 -7.27 -10.92
CA GLY A 39 2.18 -8.15 -10.80
C GLY A 39 1.00 -7.70 -11.66
N LEU A 40 0.68 -6.40 -11.63
CA LEU A 40 -0.44 -5.83 -12.40
C LEU A 40 -0.19 -5.84 -13.91
N CYS A 41 1.04 -5.54 -14.36
CA CYS A 41 1.42 -5.56 -15.77
C CYS A 41 1.36 -6.98 -16.32
N LEU A 42 1.88 -7.97 -15.59
CA LEU A 42 1.81 -9.38 -16.00
C LEU A 42 0.35 -9.88 -16.05
N ALA A 43 -0.52 -9.39 -15.17
CA ALA A 43 -1.95 -9.68 -15.20
C ALA A 43 -2.72 -8.91 -16.31
N GLY A 44 -2.09 -7.97 -17.01
CA GLY A 44 -2.69 -7.24 -18.13
C GLY A 44 -3.61 -6.09 -17.72
N ILE A 45 -3.18 -5.25 -16.77
CA ILE A 45 -3.86 -3.99 -16.44
C ILE A 45 -3.92 -3.08 -17.68
N GLY A 46 -5.02 -2.36 -17.89
CA GLY A 46 -5.14 -1.48 -19.05
C GLY A 46 -4.08 -0.37 -19.09
N SER A 47 -3.94 0.34 -17.97
CA SER A 47 -2.90 1.36 -17.84
C SER A 47 -2.49 1.64 -16.41
N PHE A 48 -1.30 2.21 -16.24
CA PHE A 48 -0.80 2.70 -14.96
C PHE A 48 -0.11 4.06 -15.09
N THR A 49 -0.15 4.83 -14.00
CA THR A 49 0.59 6.09 -13.84
C THR A 49 1.53 5.96 -12.65
N ILE A 50 2.83 6.17 -12.86
CA ILE A 50 3.82 6.28 -11.78
C ILE A 50 3.99 7.76 -11.42
N MET A 51 3.76 8.09 -10.15
CA MET A 51 4.05 9.39 -9.57
C MET A 51 5.32 9.30 -8.72
N ASP A 52 6.46 9.71 -9.28
CA ASP A 52 7.76 9.57 -8.64
C ASP A 52 8.75 10.64 -9.12
N SER A 53 9.48 11.24 -8.18
CA SER A 53 10.47 12.29 -8.44
C SER A 53 11.88 11.91 -7.96
N GLN A 54 12.05 10.70 -7.43
CA GLN A 54 13.32 10.23 -6.87
C GLN A 54 14.26 9.72 -7.96
N LYS A 55 15.56 9.86 -7.69
CA LYS A 55 16.62 9.25 -8.49
C LYS A 55 17.07 7.95 -7.84
N LEU A 56 17.48 7.01 -8.67
CA LEU A 56 18.01 5.72 -8.21
C LEU A 56 19.38 5.88 -7.56
N SER A 57 19.49 5.45 -6.31
CA SER A 57 20.76 5.20 -5.64
C SER A 57 21.32 3.82 -6.02
N ALA A 58 22.54 3.51 -5.56
CA ALA A 58 23.09 2.16 -5.73
C ALA A 58 22.31 1.11 -4.93
N GLU A 59 21.74 1.49 -3.79
CA GLU A 59 20.92 0.62 -2.94
C GLU A 59 19.58 0.30 -3.63
N ASP A 60 18.91 1.31 -4.19
CA ASP A 60 17.66 1.13 -4.94
C ASP A 60 17.84 0.13 -6.10
N VAL A 61 18.95 0.24 -6.82
CA VAL A 61 19.30 -0.68 -7.92
C VAL A 61 19.65 -2.07 -7.39
N GLY A 62 20.33 -2.16 -6.24
CA GLY A 62 20.64 -3.45 -5.61
C GLY A 62 19.42 -4.21 -5.11
N CYS A 63 18.37 -3.50 -4.71
CA CYS A 63 17.11 -4.07 -4.21
C CYS A 63 16.01 -4.17 -5.28
N SER A 64 16.33 -3.91 -6.54
CA SER A 64 15.40 -3.94 -7.68
C SER A 64 16.02 -4.72 -8.85
N PHE A 65 15.21 -5.18 -9.80
CA PHE A 65 15.70 -5.83 -11.03
C PHE A 65 16.22 -4.82 -12.07
N LEU A 66 16.84 -3.72 -11.63
CA LEU A 66 17.36 -2.65 -12.48
C LEU A 66 18.84 -2.88 -12.79
N PRO A 67 19.32 -2.52 -13.99
CA PRO A 67 20.75 -2.63 -14.30
C PRO A 67 21.55 -1.53 -13.57
N PRO A 68 22.83 -1.77 -13.23
CA PRO A 68 23.71 -0.77 -12.60
C PRO A 68 23.84 0.56 -13.37
N SER A 69 23.60 0.55 -14.68
CA SER A 69 23.57 1.75 -15.53
C SER A 69 22.38 2.68 -15.26
N SER A 70 21.45 2.29 -14.39
CA SER A 70 20.28 3.09 -14.01
C SER A 70 20.55 4.04 -12.84
N ILE A 71 21.68 3.87 -12.14
CA ILE A 71 22.06 4.73 -11.01
C ILE A 71 22.09 6.20 -11.47
N GLY A 72 21.43 7.06 -10.70
CA GLY A 72 21.31 8.50 -10.95
C GLY A 72 20.20 8.89 -11.94
N LYS A 73 19.56 7.94 -12.62
CA LYS A 73 18.36 8.20 -13.45
C LYS A 73 17.12 8.32 -12.58
N LEU A 74 16.04 8.87 -13.14
CA LEU A 74 14.75 8.92 -12.48
C LEU A 74 14.21 7.49 -12.29
N ARG A 75 13.77 7.20 -11.06
CA ARG A 75 13.32 5.88 -10.64
C ARG A 75 12.08 5.45 -11.42
N GLY A 76 11.07 6.31 -11.47
CA GLY A 76 9.82 6.05 -12.19
C GLY A 76 10.06 5.75 -13.68
N GLU A 77 10.90 6.53 -14.37
CA GLU A 77 11.22 6.32 -15.79
C GLU A 77 11.98 5.01 -16.04
N SER A 78 12.92 4.67 -15.15
CA SER A 78 13.72 3.44 -15.29
C SER A 78 12.87 2.19 -15.08
N VAL A 79 11.95 2.22 -14.10
CA VAL A 79 11.00 1.14 -13.85
C VAL A 79 9.96 1.04 -14.97
N HIS A 80 9.41 2.17 -15.42
CA HIS A 80 8.45 2.24 -16.52
C HIS A 80 8.93 1.53 -17.78
N SER A 81 10.18 1.77 -18.20
CA SER A 81 10.75 1.11 -19.37
C SER A 81 10.75 -0.42 -19.24
N ILE A 82 11.11 -0.94 -18.07
CA ILE A 82 11.16 -2.39 -17.83
C ILE A 82 9.75 -2.98 -17.83
N LEU A 83 8.78 -2.31 -17.19
CA LEU A 83 7.41 -2.80 -17.09
C LEU A 83 6.73 -2.89 -18.47
N LEU A 84 6.97 -1.92 -19.36
CA LEU A 84 6.43 -1.96 -20.72
C LEU A 84 7.05 -3.05 -21.59
N ASP A 85 8.32 -3.39 -21.36
CA ASP A 85 8.96 -4.53 -22.02
C ASP A 85 8.34 -5.88 -21.57
N MET A 86 7.70 -5.95 -20.40
CA MET A 86 7.04 -7.16 -19.90
C MET A 86 5.69 -7.43 -20.57
N ASN A 87 4.92 -6.38 -20.87
CA ASN A 87 3.60 -6.51 -21.47
C ASN A 87 3.29 -5.31 -22.38
N ASP A 88 3.34 -5.55 -23.69
CA ASP A 88 3.14 -4.58 -24.76
C ASP A 88 1.69 -4.07 -24.91
N GLU A 89 0.72 -4.72 -24.27
CA GLU A 89 -0.67 -4.28 -24.25
C GLU A 89 -0.96 -3.23 -23.17
N VAL A 90 -0.08 -3.14 -22.16
CA VAL A 90 -0.22 -2.24 -21.01
C VAL A 90 0.31 -0.85 -21.37
N ARG A 91 -0.43 0.20 -21.00
CA ARG A 91 0.03 1.59 -21.19
C ARG A 91 0.55 2.15 -19.88
N GLY A 92 1.73 2.75 -19.91
CA GLY A 92 2.35 3.35 -18.73
C GLY A 92 2.70 4.81 -18.96
N GLU A 93 2.54 5.64 -17.95
CA GLU A 93 3.08 7.01 -17.92
C GLU A 93 3.80 7.28 -16.59
N VAL A 94 4.71 8.25 -16.60
CA VAL A 94 5.46 8.68 -15.43
C VAL A 94 5.33 10.19 -15.31
N ILE A 95 4.99 10.67 -14.11
CA ILE A 95 4.91 12.09 -13.79
C ILE A 95 5.59 12.36 -12.44
N PRO A 96 6.13 13.57 -12.22
CA PRO A 96 6.64 13.96 -10.91
C PRO A 96 5.53 13.96 -9.85
N LEU A 97 5.86 13.50 -8.64
CA LEU A 97 4.92 13.38 -7.51
C LEU A 97 4.28 14.73 -7.15
N GLU A 98 5.08 15.80 -7.13
CA GLU A 98 4.66 17.15 -6.78
C GLU A 98 3.69 17.79 -7.78
N THR A 99 3.48 17.19 -8.96
CA THR A 99 2.59 17.74 -10.01
C THR A 99 1.15 17.84 -9.53
N HIS A 100 0.63 16.78 -8.91
CA HIS A 100 -0.75 16.72 -8.41
C HIS A 100 -0.84 16.51 -6.89
N LEU A 101 0.30 16.36 -6.22
CA LEU A 101 0.37 16.23 -4.76
C LEU A 101 1.56 16.99 -4.17
N PRO A 102 1.68 18.32 -4.36
CA PRO A 102 2.78 19.10 -3.81
C PRO A 102 2.73 19.13 -2.27
N HIS A 103 3.91 19.05 -1.64
CA HIS A 103 4.03 19.09 -0.17
C HIS A 103 3.75 20.49 0.40
N LEU A 104 4.28 21.55 -0.23
CA LEU A 104 4.27 22.92 0.28
C LEU A 104 3.04 23.74 -0.14
N ASP A 105 2.24 23.23 -1.08
CA ASP A 105 1.04 23.92 -1.56
C ASP A 105 -0.19 23.01 -1.39
N PRO A 106 -0.92 23.12 -0.27
CA PRO A 106 -2.06 22.27 0.02
C PRO A 106 -3.30 22.57 -0.83
N GLU A 107 -3.33 23.70 -1.54
CA GLU A 107 -4.51 24.17 -2.29
C GLU A 107 -4.61 23.55 -3.69
N VAL A 108 -3.52 23.00 -4.22
CA VAL A 108 -3.53 22.30 -5.51
C VAL A 108 -4.35 21.01 -5.38
N GLU A 109 -5.56 21.01 -5.92
CA GLU A 109 -6.42 19.83 -5.97
C GLU A 109 -6.93 19.64 -7.40
N ASP A 110 -6.36 18.65 -8.10
CA ASP A 110 -6.76 18.31 -9.47
C ASP A 110 -7.73 17.13 -9.46
N LEU A 111 -9.00 17.41 -9.16
CA LEU A 111 -10.03 16.37 -9.06
C LEU A 111 -10.19 15.57 -10.36
N GLU A 112 -10.00 16.20 -11.53
CA GLU A 112 -10.14 15.52 -12.81
C GLU A 112 -9.00 14.51 -13.04
N PHE A 113 -7.77 14.87 -12.66
CA PHE A 113 -6.66 13.93 -12.65
C PHE A 113 -6.94 12.72 -11.76
N TRP A 114 -7.47 12.90 -10.54
CA TRP A 114 -7.63 11.78 -9.62
C TRP A 114 -8.83 10.87 -9.93
N LYS A 115 -9.91 11.41 -10.53
CA LYS A 115 -11.10 10.64 -10.91
C LYS A 115 -10.84 9.57 -11.96
N GLN A 116 -9.77 9.69 -12.75
CA GLN A 116 -9.50 8.75 -13.84
C GLN A 116 -8.98 7.38 -13.36
N PHE A 117 -8.66 7.24 -12.08
CA PHE A 117 -8.07 6.02 -11.51
C PHE A 117 -9.12 5.14 -10.83
N ASN A 118 -9.05 3.84 -11.11
CA ASN A 118 -9.85 2.81 -10.44
C ASN A 118 -9.28 2.42 -9.08
N CYS A 119 -7.98 2.60 -8.86
CA CYS A 119 -7.30 2.37 -7.59
C CYS A 119 -6.03 3.23 -7.50
N ILE A 120 -5.77 3.78 -6.33
CA ILE A 120 -4.57 4.56 -6.02
C ILE A 120 -3.75 3.81 -4.98
N ILE A 121 -2.46 3.66 -5.22
CA ILE A 121 -1.51 2.92 -4.40
C ILE A 121 -0.41 3.87 -3.98
N VAL A 122 0.00 3.83 -2.71
CA VAL A 122 1.12 4.60 -2.19
C VAL A 122 2.12 3.63 -1.57
N CYS A 123 3.37 3.70 -2.00
CA CYS A 123 4.47 2.99 -1.36
C CYS A 123 5.40 3.94 -0.61
N GLY A 124 6.20 3.38 0.30
CA GLY A 124 7.15 4.13 1.11
C GLY A 124 6.48 5.15 2.04
N THR A 125 7.06 6.35 2.10
CA THR A 125 6.65 7.40 3.04
C THR A 125 6.30 8.67 2.27
N LEU A 126 5.24 9.35 2.72
CA LEU A 126 4.85 10.67 2.24
C LEU A 126 4.77 11.63 3.43
N TYR A 127 4.76 12.93 3.16
CA TYR A 127 4.45 13.88 4.21
C TYR A 127 3.02 13.68 4.70
N LEU A 128 2.82 13.80 6.01
CA LEU A 128 1.54 13.56 6.67
C LEU A 128 0.40 14.38 6.07
N GLY A 129 0.69 15.63 5.67
CA GLY A 129 -0.26 16.50 4.97
C GLY A 129 -0.69 15.96 3.61
N GLN A 130 0.23 15.34 2.86
CA GLN A 130 -0.08 14.70 1.57
C GLN A 130 -0.95 13.46 1.78
N ILE A 131 -0.61 12.60 2.75
CA ILE A 131 -1.40 11.39 3.07
C ILE A 131 -2.82 11.76 3.47
N LYS A 132 -2.98 12.75 4.36
CA LYS A 132 -4.31 13.22 4.80
C LYS A 132 -5.13 13.80 3.65
N ARG A 133 -4.52 14.62 2.78
CA ARG A 133 -5.20 15.17 1.58
C ARG A 133 -5.63 14.07 0.63
N LEU A 134 -4.72 13.17 0.26
CA LEU A 134 -5.00 12.07 -0.65
C LEU A 134 -6.09 11.15 -0.09
N SER A 135 -6.02 10.79 1.19
CA SER A 135 -7.04 9.99 1.85
C SER A 135 -8.42 10.66 1.81
N LYS A 136 -8.53 11.96 2.11
CA LYS A 136 -9.80 12.70 2.04
C LYS A 136 -10.37 12.75 0.63
N LEU A 137 -9.51 13.04 -0.35
CA LEU A 137 -9.87 13.06 -1.76
C LEU A 137 -10.40 11.69 -2.20
N CYS A 138 -9.65 10.61 -2.02
CA CYS A 138 -10.07 9.26 -2.38
C CYS A 138 -11.37 8.85 -1.67
N TRP A 139 -11.56 9.26 -0.41
CA TRP A 139 -12.80 9.05 0.33
C TRP A 139 -14.00 9.74 -0.33
N SER A 140 -13.83 11.00 -0.74
CA SER A 140 -14.88 11.79 -1.40
C SER A 140 -15.25 11.26 -2.79
N LEU A 141 -14.26 10.76 -3.54
CA LEU A 141 -14.42 10.20 -4.89
C LEU A 141 -14.90 8.74 -4.87
N ASN A 142 -14.92 8.09 -3.71
CA ASN A 142 -15.12 6.65 -3.56
C ASN A 142 -14.08 5.81 -4.35
N THR A 143 -12.86 6.33 -4.47
CA THR A 143 -11.74 5.63 -5.12
C THR A 143 -10.97 4.82 -4.07
N PRO A 144 -10.75 3.52 -4.27
CA PRO A 144 -9.89 2.70 -3.41
C PRO A 144 -8.49 3.29 -3.28
N LEU A 145 -8.02 3.42 -2.04
CA LEU A 145 -6.66 3.84 -1.72
C LEU A 145 -5.96 2.74 -0.91
N ILE A 146 -4.77 2.33 -1.34
CA ILE A 146 -3.94 1.37 -0.63
C ILE A 146 -2.64 2.05 -0.21
N LEU A 147 -2.34 2.06 1.10
CA LEU A 147 -1.03 2.43 1.60
C LEU A 147 -0.22 1.18 1.91
N CYS A 148 0.92 1.01 1.26
CA CYS A 148 1.82 -0.12 1.43
C CYS A 148 3.17 0.38 1.96
N LYS A 149 3.77 -0.38 2.88
CA LYS A 149 5.11 -0.12 3.39
C LYS A 149 5.90 -1.43 3.47
N SER A 150 7.18 -1.36 3.15
CA SER A 150 8.17 -2.42 3.34
C SER A 150 9.43 -1.79 3.90
N ILE A 151 9.79 -2.11 5.14
CA ILE A 151 11.01 -1.59 5.79
C ILE A 151 11.66 -2.74 6.54
N GLY A 152 12.87 -3.10 6.10
CA GLY A 152 13.59 -4.27 6.55
C GLY A 152 12.77 -5.54 6.39
N PHE A 153 12.49 -6.18 7.52
CA PHE A 153 11.66 -7.39 7.58
C PHE A 153 10.19 -7.11 7.87
N TYR A 154 9.78 -5.85 8.00
CA TYR A 154 8.39 -5.50 8.29
C TYR A 154 7.67 -5.00 7.05
N GLY A 155 6.46 -5.51 6.85
CA GLY A 155 5.56 -5.08 5.79
C GLY A 155 4.20 -4.70 6.34
N SER A 156 3.54 -3.71 5.74
CA SER A 156 2.14 -3.44 6.01
C SER A 156 1.39 -3.00 4.75
N MET A 157 0.09 -3.27 4.74
CA MET A 157 -0.84 -2.84 3.71
C MET A 157 -2.13 -2.39 4.36
N ARG A 158 -2.59 -1.19 4.04
CA ARG A 158 -3.80 -0.58 4.59
C ARG A 158 -4.71 -0.16 3.44
N ILE A 159 -5.91 -0.76 3.36
CA ILE A 159 -6.90 -0.49 2.31
C ILE A 159 -8.01 0.42 2.81
N GLN A 160 -8.08 1.63 2.27
CA GLN A 160 -9.21 2.52 2.44
C GLN A 160 -10.24 2.33 1.32
N LEU A 161 -11.45 1.96 1.72
CA LEU A 161 -12.66 1.98 0.90
C LEU A 161 -13.70 2.81 1.65
N ARG A 162 -14.62 3.46 0.95
CA ARG A 162 -15.82 4.04 1.60
C ARG A 162 -17.00 3.09 1.40
N GLU A 163 -17.30 2.77 0.14
CA GLU A 163 -18.24 1.72 -0.23
C GLU A 163 -17.68 0.93 -1.40
N HIS A 164 -17.70 -0.40 -1.32
CA HIS A 164 -17.24 -1.29 -2.38
C HIS A 164 -18.21 -2.45 -2.60
N PHE A 165 -18.77 -2.50 -3.80
CA PHE A 165 -19.65 -3.59 -4.22
C PHE A 165 -18.85 -4.67 -4.93
N VAL A 166 -18.89 -5.89 -4.39
CA VAL A 166 -18.31 -7.10 -4.98
C VAL A 166 -19.41 -7.81 -5.77
N LEU A 167 -19.18 -8.02 -7.06
CA LEU A 167 -20.11 -8.67 -7.96
C LEU A 167 -20.12 -10.20 -7.74
N ASP A 168 -18.94 -10.82 -7.64
CA ASP A 168 -18.80 -12.24 -7.32
C ASP A 168 -17.74 -12.43 -6.24
N THR A 169 -18.14 -12.92 -5.08
CA THR A 169 -17.25 -13.12 -3.92
C THR A 169 -16.40 -14.38 -4.04
N HIS A 170 -16.70 -15.29 -4.98
CA HIS A 170 -16.00 -16.56 -5.18
C HIS A 170 -15.71 -17.30 -3.86
N PRO A 171 -16.76 -17.69 -3.09
CA PRO A 171 -16.54 -18.42 -1.85
C PRO A 171 -15.86 -19.76 -2.12
N GLU A 172 -14.97 -20.18 -1.21
CA GLU A 172 -14.25 -21.45 -1.33
C GLU A 172 -15.21 -22.65 -1.41
N TRP A 173 -16.36 -22.53 -0.76
CA TRP A 173 -17.40 -23.53 -0.76
C TRP A 173 -18.73 -22.92 -1.16
N ARG A 174 -19.42 -23.59 -2.08
CA ARG A 174 -20.81 -23.31 -2.44
C ARG A 174 -21.69 -24.50 -2.06
N PRO A 175 -22.89 -24.27 -1.49
CA PRO A 175 -23.81 -25.35 -1.22
C PRO A 175 -24.30 -25.98 -2.54
N ALA A 176 -24.66 -27.27 -2.51
CA ALA A 176 -25.02 -28.03 -3.71
C ALA A 176 -26.27 -27.51 -4.45
N ASN A 177 -27.11 -26.71 -3.78
CA ASN A 177 -28.29 -26.08 -4.34
C ASN A 177 -28.04 -24.64 -4.84
N HIS A 178 -26.79 -24.17 -4.82
CA HIS A 178 -26.44 -22.86 -5.37
C HIS A 178 -26.61 -22.87 -6.90
N ASP A 179 -27.28 -21.85 -7.40
CA ASP A 179 -27.48 -21.64 -8.83
C ASP A 179 -26.16 -21.17 -9.47
N PRO A 180 -25.52 -21.95 -10.36
CA PRO A 180 -24.22 -21.60 -10.93
C PRO A 180 -24.25 -20.33 -11.77
N ASP A 181 -25.43 -19.90 -12.24
CA ASP A 181 -25.59 -18.67 -13.03
C ASP A 181 -25.84 -17.42 -12.16
N LYS A 182 -25.97 -17.58 -10.83
CA LYS A 182 -26.23 -16.48 -9.90
C LYS A 182 -24.97 -16.13 -9.09
N PRO A 183 -24.35 -14.96 -9.32
CA PRO A 183 -23.14 -14.58 -8.60
C PRO A 183 -23.43 -14.23 -7.13
N ASP A 184 -22.49 -14.57 -6.26
CA ASP A 184 -22.54 -14.25 -4.82
C ASP A 184 -22.04 -12.82 -4.60
N THR A 185 -22.96 -11.85 -4.51
CA THR A 185 -22.62 -10.44 -4.35
C THR A 185 -22.38 -10.04 -2.89
N ALA A 186 -21.51 -9.08 -2.63
CA ALA A 186 -21.34 -8.46 -1.31
C ALA A 186 -21.22 -6.93 -1.39
N MET A 187 -21.59 -6.25 -0.31
CA MET A 187 -21.43 -4.80 -0.17
C MET A 187 -20.60 -4.51 1.08
N ILE A 188 -19.49 -3.80 0.90
CA ILE A 188 -18.59 -3.36 1.96
C ILE A 188 -18.85 -1.88 2.23
N THR A 189 -19.42 -1.54 3.39
CA THR A 189 -19.89 -0.17 3.71
C THR A 189 -19.51 0.34 5.11
N ASN A 190 -18.91 -0.50 5.97
CA ASN A 190 -18.53 -0.13 7.36
C ASN A 190 -17.01 -0.09 7.52
N THR A 191 -16.38 0.78 6.75
CA THR A 191 -14.94 0.96 6.62
C THR A 191 -14.50 2.28 7.25
N GLN A 192 -13.20 2.45 7.42
CA GLN A 192 -12.62 3.64 8.02
C GLN A 192 -11.73 4.39 7.05
N SER A 193 -11.70 5.71 7.22
CA SER A 193 -10.80 6.56 6.46
C SER A 193 -9.41 6.55 7.11
N ILE A 194 -8.37 6.55 6.28
CA ILE A 194 -6.99 6.59 6.75
C ILE A 194 -6.67 7.95 7.38
N HIS A 195 -7.26 9.05 6.92
CA HIS A 195 -6.98 10.37 7.49
C HIS A 195 -7.50 10.51 8.92
N ASP A 196 -8.62 9.87 9.27
CA ASP A 196 -9.14 9.85 10.65
C ASP A 196 -8.16 9.16 11.62
N GLU A 197 -7.42 8.15 11.13
CA GLU A 197 -6.38 7.45 11.89
C GLU A 197 -5.22 8.39 12.27
N TYR A 198 -4.89 9.37 11.44
CA TYR A 198 -3.83 10.34 11.71
C TYR A 198 -4.30 11.56 12.52
N ASP A 199 -5.60 11.67 12.83
CA ASP A 199 -6.17 12.72 13.68
C ASP A 199 -6.29 12.30 15.16
N GLY A 200 -5.81 11.09 15.51
CA GLY A 200 -5.71 10.61 16.90
C GLY A 200 -7.06 10.31 17.58
N LYS A 201 -8.17 10.36 16.84
CA LYS A 201 -9.54 10.20 17.37
C LYS A 201 -9.94 8.75 17.69
N LEU A 202 -9.05 7.80 17.43
CA LEU A 202 -9.46 6.42 17.18
C LEU A 202 -8.75 5.39 18.05
N TYR A 203 -8.22 5.67 19.27
CA TYR A 203 -7.26 4.73 19.88
C TYR A 203 -7.38 4.36 21.37
N ASN A 204 -8.37 3.52 21.77
CA ASN A 204 -8.31 2.70 22.99
C ASN A 204 -8.31 1.17 22.74
N CYS A 205 -7.14 0.56 22.47
CA CYS A 205 -6.97 -0.91 22.40
C CYS A 205 -7.53 -1.56 23.67
N ARG A 206 -8.24 -2.68 23.50
CA ARG A 206 -8.46 -3.63 24.60
C ARG A 206 -7.12 -4.24 25.00
N GLU A 207 -6.87 -4.35 26.31
CA GLU A 207 -5.60 -4.82 26.91
C GLU A 207 -5.40 -6.34 26.84
N GLU A 208 -6.26 -7.09 26.16
CA GLU A 208 -6.22 -8.56 26.19
C GLU A 208 -5.82 -9.16 24.83
N ASP A 209 -4.85 -10.06 24.95
CA ASP A 209 -4.38 -11.11 24.03
C ASP A 209 -3.23 -10.78 23.08
N SER A 210 -2.07 -11.42 23.33
CA SER A 210 -1.06 -12.07 22.45
C SER A 210 -0.68 -11.49 21.06
N GLU A 211 -1.21 -10.34 20.66
CA GLU A 211 -1.17 -9.74 19.33
C GLU A 211 -0.39 -8.42 19.32
N GLU A 212 0.27 -8.11 20.43
CA GLU A 212 1.01 -6.87 20.67
C GLU A 212 2.08 -6.60 19.62
N GLU A 213 2.79 -7.63 19.12
CA GLU A 213 3.94 -7.42 18.25
C GLU A 213 3.55 -6.87 16.88
N LEU A 214 2.63 -7.51 16.15
CA LEU A 214 2.22 -7.07 14.82
C LEU A 214 1.46 -5.73 14.87
N VAL A 215 0.68 -5.52 15.94
CA VAL A 215 0.04 -4.22 16.19
C VAL A 215 1.09 -3.14 16.46
N ALA A 216 2.11 -3.43 17.28
CA ALA A 216 3.21 -2.51 17.54
C ALA A 216 4.01 -2.20 16.26
N ILE A 217 4.26 -3.20 15.41
CA ILE A 217 4.91 -3.03 14.10
C ILE A 217 4.11 -2.04 13.25
N TYR A 218 2.79 -2.23 13.13
CA TYR A 218 1.95 -1.32 12.37
C TYR A 218 1.94 0.10 12.94
N ILE A 219 1.79 0.24 14.26
CA ILE A 219 1.84 1.53 14.95
C ILE A 219 3.15 2.25 14.65
N CYS A 220 4.28 1.55 14.74
CA CYS A 220 5.58 2.13 14.46
C CYS A 220 5.74 2.50 12.98
N LEU A 221 5.33 1.63 12.05
CA LEU A 221 5.36 1.90 10.60
C LEU A 221 4.51 3.13 10.22
N LYS A 222 3.39 3.35 10.91
CA LYS A 222 2.59 4.57 10.75
C LYS A 222 3.26 5.80 11.35
N ALA A 223 3.88 5.67 12.52
CA ALA A 223 4.61 6.77 13.14
C ALA A 223 5.78 7.27 12.28
N LEU A 224 6.29 6.46 11.34
CA LEU A 224 7.28 6.89 10.36
C LEU A 224 6.80 8.04 9.46
N ASP A 225 5.50 8.14 9.16
CA ASP A 225 4.98 9.26 8.36
C ASP A 225 5.10 10.58 9.12
N LEU A 226 4.82 10.56 10.42
CA LEU A 226 5.01 11.71 11.28
C LEU A 226 6.51 12.02 11.46
N PHE A 227 7.33 11.00 11.70
CA PHE A 227 8.78 11.16 11.80
C PHE A 227 9.35 11.81 10.54
N PHE A 228 9.01 11.29 9.36
CA PHE A 228 9.45 11.83 8.08
C PHE A 228 8.96 13.27 7.88
N SER A 229 7.75 13.60 8.33
CA SER A 229 7.22 14.95 8.25
C SER A 229 7.94 15.96 9.14
N VAL A 230 8.42 15.52 10.31
CA VAL A 230 9.12 16.38 11.28
C VAL A 230 10.59 16.52 10.92
N TYR A 231 11.25 15.42 10.53
CA TYR A 231 12.71 15.37 10.36
C TYR A 231 13.16 15.37 8.89
N GLY A 232 12.25 15.22 7.93
CA GLY A 232 12.55 15.19 6.49
C GLY A 232 13.35 13.97 6.04
N ARG A 233 13.45 12.93 6.88
CA ARG A 233 14.20 11.70 6.63
C ARG A 233 13.60 10.53 7.39
N LEU A 234 13.97 9.30 7.03
CA LEU A 234 13.67 8.10 7.82
C LEU A 234 14.61 7.97 9.03
N PRO A 235 14.19 7.28 10.10
CA PRO A 235 15.04 7.05 11.28
C PRO A 235 16.17 6.07 10.97
N GLY A 236 17.33 6.29 11.61
CA GLY A 236 18.45 5.34 11.59
C GLY A 236 19.14 5.14 10.23
N LEU A 237 19.11 6.16 9.36
CA LEU A 237 19.82 6.13 8.07
C LEU A 237 21.35 5.99 8.23
N GLN A 238 21.89 6.34 9.39
CA GLN A 238 23.31 6.17 9.74
C GLN A 238 23.41 5.46 11.08
N ASP A 239 24.44 4.63 11.26
CA ASP A 239 24.63 3.79 12.45
C ASP A 239 24.67 4.60 13.76
N ASP A 240 25.25 5.81 13.73
CA ASP A 240 25.34 6.71 14.88
C ASP A 240 24.00 7.40 15.23
N GLN A 241 23.01 7.34 14.34
CA GLN A 241 21.69 7.94 14.54
C GLN A 241 20.69 6.99 15.21
N VAL A 242 20.94 5.68 15.21
CA VAL A 242 19.98 4.66 15.64
C VAL A 242 19.44 4.93 17.05
N GLU A 243 20.32 5.06 18.04
CA GLU A 243 19.89 5.27 19.44
C GLU A 243 19.12 6.58 19.63
N ALA A 244 19.58 7.66 19.01
CA ALA A 244 18.93 8.97 19.10
C ALA A 244 17.56 8.98 18.40
N ASP A 245 17.44 8.29 17.26
CA ASP A 245 16.21 8.23 16.49
C ASP A 245 15.17 7.30 17.10
N VAL A 246 15.57 6.29 17.88
CA VAL A 246 14.62 5.49 18.68
C VAL A 246 13.81 6.38 19.62
N VAL A 247 14.47 7.33 20.30
CA VAL A 247 13.79 8.27 21.21
C VAL A 247 12.81 9.17 20.44
N LYS A 248 13.26 9.73 19.30
CA LYS A 248 12.43 10.59 18.46
C LYS A 248 11.23 9.84 17.86
N LEU A 249 11.43 8.61 17.40
CA LEU A 249 10.36 7.76 16.87
C LEU A 249 9.36 7.39 17.98
N LYS A 250 9.86 7.09 19.18
CA LYS A 250 9.01 6.87 20.36
C LYS A 250 8.14 8.07 20.67
N ASP A 251 8.66 9.29 20.54
CA ASP A 251 7.89 10.51 20.74
C ASP A 251 6.83 10.73 19.65
N CYS A 252 7.14 10.39 18.39
CA CYS A 252 6.15 10.37 17.30
C CYS A 252 5.02 9.36 17.58
N VAL A 253 5.36 8.16 18.05
CA VAL A 253 4.37 7.15 18.45
C VAL A 253 3.51 7.67 19.60
N LYS A 254 4.11 8.26 20.64
CA LYS A 254 3.37 8.83 21.77
C LYS A 254 2.39 9.92 21.33
N GLN A 255 2.80 10.78 20.41
CA GLN A 255 1.95 11.84 19.88
C GLN A 255 0.72 11.29 19.14
N MET A 256 0.86 10.16 18.45
CA MET A 256 -0.22 9.59 17.62
C MET A 256 -1.07 8.55 18.36
N PHE A 257 -0.46 7.70 19.17
CA PHE A 257 -1.05 6.47 19.71
C PHE A 257 -0.83 6.29 21.22
N GLY A 258 -0.19 7.25 21.91
CA GLY A 258 0.17 7.13 23.32
C GLY A 258 1.29 6.12 23.56
N ASN A 259 1.35 5.51 24.75
CA ASN A 259 2.44 4.60 25.15
C ASN A 259 2.27 3.15 24.62
N LYS A 260 1.60 2.95 23.48
CA LYS A 260 1.23 1.63 22.95
C LYS A 260 2.27 1.12 21.95
N THR A 261 3.47 0.81 22.42
CA THR A 261 4.55 0.32 21.55
C THR A 261 5.54 -0.55 22.31
N SER A 262 6.30 -1.35 21.56
CA SER A 262 7.45 -2.10 22.05
C SER A 262 8.74 -1.34 21.73
N ASP A 263 9.61 -1.19 22.75
CA ASP A 263 10.95 -0.60 22.57
C ASP A 263 11.82 -1.44 21.63
N GLN A 264 11.58 -2.75 21.56
CA GLN A 264 12.26 -3.65 20.62
C GLN A 264 11.88 -3.35 19.17
N THR A 265 10.59 -3.16 18.88
CA THR A 265 10.11 -2.83 17.53
C THR A 265 10.63 -1.47 17.07
N LEU A 266 10.66 -0.48 17.96
CA LEU A 266 11.23 0.85 17.69
C LEU A 266 12.72 0.75 17.34
N TYR A 267 13.48 -0.02 18.13
CA TYR A 267 14.89 -0.24 17.88
C TYR A 267 15.13 -0.95 16.54
N GLU A 268 14.41 -2.03 16.25
CA GLU A 268 14.56 -2.77 14.99
C GLU A 268 14.22 -1.92 13.76
N LEU A 269 13.17 -1.08 13.82
CA LEU A 269 12.86 -0.16 12.71
C LEU A 269 13.94 0.89 12.49
N CYS A 270 14.51 1.45 13.56
CA CYS A 270 15.64 2.37 13.43
C CYS A 270 16.89 1.64 12.90
N ARG A 271 17.13 0.41 13.36
CA ARG A 271 18.22 -0.45 12.89
C ARG A 271 18.09 -0.80 11.40
N TYR A 272 16.87 -0.94 10.88
CA TYR A 272 16.66 -1.14 9.44
C TYR A 272 17.01 0.09 8.61
N GLY A 273 17.01 1.29 9.19
CA GLY A 273 17.48 2.50 8.53
C GLY A 273 16.72 2.84 7.25
N GLY A 274 15.46 2.43 7.12
CA GLY A 274 14.69 2.61 5.88
C GLY A 274 15.08 1.68 4.73
N ALA A 275 15.94 0.68 4.97
CA ALA A 275 16.30 -0.30 3.96
C ALA A 275 15.08 -1.11 3.49
N GLU A 276 15.00 -1.38 2.20
CA GLU A 276 13.97 -2.25 1.62
C GLU A 276 14.59 -3.59 1.22
N LEU A 277 14.18 -4.66 1.91
CA LEU A 277 14.58 -6.00 1.51
C LEU A 277 13.68 -6.48 0.37
N HIS A 278 14.30 -6.76 -0.77
CA HIS A 278 13.58 -7.20 -1.96
C HIS A 278 12.63 -8.39 -1.71
N ALA A 279 13.02 -9.36 -0.86
CA ALA A 279 12.16 -10.49 -0.52
C ALA A 279 10.88 -10.09 0.23
N THR A 280 10.99 -9.16 1.20
CA THR A 280 9.83 -8.58 1.90
C THR A 280 8.95 -7.81 0.92
N SER A 281 9.57 -6.98 0.08
CA SER A 281 8.87 -6.18 -0.94
C SER A 281 8.17 -7.05 -1.98
N ALA A 282 8.75 -8.16 -2.41
CA ALA A 282 8.13 -9.10 -3.35
C ALA A 282 6.92 -9.82 -2.74
N PHE A 283 7.03 -10.26 -1.49
CA PHE A 283 5.89 -10.86 -0.78
C PHE A 283 4.73 -9.86 -0.64
N MET A 284 5.02 -8.67 -0.09
CA MET A 284 4.03 -7.62 0.08
C MET A 284 3.47 -7.12 -1.24
N GLY A 285 4.31 -7.03 -2.28
CA GLY A 285 3.92 -6.60 -3.61
C GLY A 285 2.97 -7.58 -4.30
N GLY A 286 3.19 -8.89 -4.14
CA GLY A 286 2.27 -9.92 -4.62
C GLY A 286 0.90 -9.84 -3.92
N CYS A 287 0.89 -9.68 -2.59
CA CYS A 287 -0.34 -9.49 -1.83
C CYS A 287 -1.09 -8.23 -2.27
N ALA A 288 -0.41 -7.09 -2.37
CA ALA A 288 -1.02 -5.82 -2.74
C ALA A 288 -1.51 -5.81 -4.19
N ALA A 289 -0.76 -6.38 -5.14
CA ALA A 289 -1.21 -6.53 -6.53
C ALA A 289 -2.50 -7.34 -6.61
N GLN A 290 -2.62 -8.42 -5.83
CA GLN A 290 -3.85 -9.21 -5.80
C GLN A 290 -5.03 -8.42 -5.24
N GLU A 291 -4.83 -7.64 -4.18
CA GLU A 291 -5.89 -6.79 -3.62
C GLU A 291 -6.33 -5.70 -4.63
N VAL A 292 -5.39 -5.10 -5.36
CA VAL A 292 -5.73 -4.17 -6.46
C VAL A 292 -6.58 -4.87 -7.52
N ILE A 293 -6.24 -6.10 -7.92
CA ILE A 293 -7.03 -6.86 -8.89
C ILE A 293 -8.46 -7.05 -8.38
N LYS A 294 -8.65 -7.50 -7.12
CA LYS A 294 -9.98 -7.68 -6.53
C LYS A 294 -10.81 -6.40 -6.56
N LEU A 295 -10.19 -5.28 -6.16
CA LEU A 295 -10.83 -3.97 -6.10
C LEU A 295 -11.20 -3.44 -7.49
N VAL A 296 -10.36 -3.69 -8.49
CA VAL A 296 -10.59 -3.23 -9.85
C VAL A 296 -11.62 -4.11 -10.57
N THR A 297 -11.57 -5.43 -10.40
CA THR A 297 -12.51 -6.34 -11.04
C THR A 297 -13.86 -6.40 -10.31
N ASN A 298 -13.92 -5.99 -9.04
CA ASN A 298 -15.03 -6.21 -8.12
C ASN A 298 -15.34 -7.71 -7.96
N GLN A 299 -14.29 -8.54 -7.95
CA GLN A 299 -14.38 -9.97 -7.70
C GLN A 299 -13.52 -10.33 -6.51
N TYR A 300 -13.95 -11.36 -5.78
CA TYR A 300 -13.43 -11.77 -4.48
C TYR A 300 -13.62 -10.70 -3.40
N ILE A 301 -13.54 -11.14 -2.16
CA ILE A 301 -13.59 -10.23 -1.01
C ILE A 301 -12.19 -9.62 -0.83
N PRO A 302 -12.04 -8.28 -0.92
CA PRO A 302 -10.79 -7.62 -0.58
C PRO A 302 -10.50 -7.73 0.91
N LEU A 303 -9.23 -7.59 1.27
CA LEU A 303 -8.78 -7.50 2.66
C LEU A 303 -9.58 -6.42 3.39
N ASP A 304 -10.15 -6.78 4.55
CA ASP A 304 -10.78 -5.83 5.44
C ASP A 304 -9.70 -5.08 6.22
N ASP A 305 -9.56 -3.79 5.90
CA ASP A 305 -8.79 -2.79 6.64
C ASP A 305 -7.25 -2.90 6.50
N THR A 306 -6.57 -3.72 7.30
CA THR A 306 -5.10 -3.71 7.43
C THR A 306 -4.51 -5.10 7.46
N MET A 307 -3.37 -5.31 6.80
CA MET A 307 -2.53 -6.49 6.90
C MET A 307 -1.12 -6.09 7.33
N VAL A 308 -0.54 -6.87 8.24
CA VAL A 308 0.84 -6.69 8.74
C VAL A 308 1.61 -7.98 8.57
N TYR A 309 2.85 -7.86 8.13
CA TYR A 309 3.76 -8.96 7.89
C TYR A 309 5.07 -8.74 8.67
N ASN A 310 5.49 -9.78 9.39
CA ASN A 310 6.82 -9.88 9.96
C ASN A 310 7.58 -11.02 9.28
N ALA A 311 8.54 -10.66 8.42
CA ALA A 311 9.35 -11.61 7.67
C ALA A 311 10.36 -12.37 8.53
N MET A 312 10.71 -11.88 9.73
CA MET A 312 11.62 -12.60 10.64
C MET A 312 10.97 -13.87 11.19
N SER A 313 9.69 -13.78 11.55
CA SER A 313 8.88 -14.89 12.05
C SER A 313 8.04 -15.57 10.95
N ALA A 314 8.05 -15.03 9.74
CA ALA A 314 7.16 -15.40 8.64
C ALA A 314 5.67 -15.39 9.03
N THR A 315 5.27 -14.45 9.89
CA THR A 315 3.89 -14.32 10.36
C THR A 315 3.18 -13.16 9.66
N THR A 316 1.95 -13.40 9.22
CA THR A 316 1.07 -12.38 8.64
C THR A 316 -0.25 -12.39 9.38
N ARG A 317 -0.83 -11.20 9.60
CA ARG A 317 -2.17 -11.10 10.17
C ARG A 317 -2.92 -9.90 9.61
N SER A 318 -4.23 -10.07 9.51
CA SER A 318 -5.17 -9.00 9.16
C SER A 318 -5.87 -8.49 10.41
N PHE A 319 -6.04 -7.18 10.48
CA PHE A 319 -6.67 -6.48 11.60
C PHE A 319 -7.63 -5.44 11.06
N LYS A 320 -8.76 -5.30 11.75
CA LYS A 320 -9.65 -4.16 11.62
C LYS A 320 -9.36 -3.19 12.75
N PHE A 321 -8.47 -2.23 12.49
CA PHE A 321 -8.00 -1.32 13.52
C PHE A 321 -9.18 -0.55 14.13
N GLY A 322 -10.18 -0.18 13.34
CA GLY A 322 -11.40 0.45 13.85
C GLY A 322 -12.11 -0.21 15.02
N ASP A 323 -12.16 -1.55 15.03
CA ASP A 323 -12.87 -2.32 16.05
C ASP A 323 -11.99 -2.57 17.29
N LEU A 324 -10.66 -2.54 17.13
CA LEU A 324 -9.71 -2.64 18.24
C LEU A 324 -9.79 -1.42 19.18
N PHE A 325 -10.27 -0.28 18.67
CA PHE A 325 -10.27 0.98 19.42
C PHE A 325 -11.63 1.65 19.57
N ALA A 326 -12.69 1.02 19.08
CA ALA A 326 -14.05 1.47 19.33
C ALA A 326 -14.38 1.38 20.82
N GLN A 327 -14.87 2.48 21.41
CA GLN A 327 -15.40 2.48 22.77
C GLN A 327 -16.53 1.44 22.88
N SER A 328 -16.56 0.68 23.98
CA SER A 328 -17.84 0.21 24.50
C SER A 328 -18.72 1.45 24.69
N ARG A 329 -19.81 1.55 23.94
CA ARG A 329 -20.84 2.57 24.18
C ARG A 329 -21.34 2.51 25.61
#